data_AF-M3EN27-F1
#
_entry.id   AF-M3EN27-F1
#
_cell.length_a   1.000
_cell.length_b   1.000
_cell.length_c   1.000
_cell.angle_alpha   90.00
_cell.angle_beta   90.00
_cell.angle_gamma   90.00
#
_symmetry.space_group_name_H-M   'P 1'
#
loop_
_entity.id
_entity.type
_entity.pdbx_description
1 polymer ?
#
loop_
_entity_poly.entity_id
_entity_poly.type
_entity_poly.pdbx_seq_one_letter_code
_entity_poly.pdbx_strand_id
1 'polypeptide(L)'
;MTPKQKLHQLKEESNRRQLRSFSKPLKRQIVLDIETKVTTIAEVSREYSVTRNSIYKWIYSYSKNRKKGVRTVIEEESISTKLEALKGKIKELESIIGQKQMKIDFQEKMIEFAEKEYSVDIKKKFRFQTLVWYWEERSQLKIKIMVS
;
A
#
# COMPACT_ATOMS: atom_id res chain seq x y z
N MET A 1 -3.72 -22.66 -56.17
CA MET A 1 -2.51 -22.01 -55.61
C MET A 1 -1.40 -23.02 -55.48
N THR A 2 -0.19 -22.67 -55.90
CA THR A 2 0.97 -23.56 -55.73
C THR A 2 1.41 -23.60 -54.25
N PRO A 3 2.02 -24.70 -53.77
CA PRO A 3 2.48 -24.81 -52.38
C PRO A 3 3.42 -23.67 -51.94
N LYS A 4 4.25 -23.17 -52.87
CA LYS A 4 5.15 -22.03 -52.63
C LYS A 4 4.39 -20.71 -52.38
N GLN A 5 3.31 -20.46 -53.12
CA GLN A 5 2.49 -19.25 -52.94
C GLN A 5 1.72 -19.27 -51.62
N LYS A 6 1.24 -20.45 -51.18
CA LYS A 6 0.58 -20.62 -49.89
C LYS A 6 1.53 -20.37 -48.72
N LEU A 7 2.77 -20.85 -48.83
CA LEU A 7 3.81 -20.61 -47.81
C LEU A 7 4.19 -19.13 -47.70
N HIS A 8 4.27 -18.41 -48.84
CA HIS A 8 4.55 -16.98 -48.86
C HIS A 8 3.45 -16.17 -48.19
N GLN A 9 2.18 -16.47 -48.48
CA GLN A 9 1.04 -15.79 -47.83
C GLN A 9 0.99 -16.04 -46.32
N LEU A 10 1.22 -17.28 -45.87
CA LEU A 10 1.29 -17.60 -44.43
C LEU A 10 2.47 -16.87 -43.74
N LYS A 11 3.58 -16.68 -44.46
CA LYS A 11 4.74 -15.94 -43.97
C LYS A 11 4.45 -14.43 -43.90
N GLU A 12 3.73 -13.88 -44.87
CA GLU A 12 3.29 -12.47 -44.82
C GLU A 12 2.21 -12.21 -43.76
N GLU A 13 1.25 -13.11 -43.56
CA GLU A 13 0.26 -13.02 -42.47
C GLU A 13 0.89 -13.14 -41.08
N SER A 14 1.95 -13.95 -40.94
CA SER A 14 2.71 -14.01 -39.69
C SER A 14 3.58 -12.77 -39.46
N ASN A 15 4.05 -12.12 -40.53
CA ASN A 15 4.81 -10.86 -40.45
C ASN A 15 3.90 -9.63 -40.19
N ARG A 16 2.65 -9.64 -40.71
CA ARG A 16 1.61 -8.65 -40.39
C ARG A 16 1.10 -8.74 -38.95
N ARG A 17 1.18 -9.92 -38.34
CA ARG A 17 1.21 -10.08 -36.87
C ARG A 17 2.57 -9.60 -36.36
N GLN A 18 2.80 -8.29 -36.51
CA GLN A 18 3.99 -7.59 -36.08
C GLN A 18 4.43 -8.11 -34.71
N LEU A 19 5.73 -8.37 -34.56
CA LEU A 19 6.33 -8.72 -33.27
C LEU A 19 5.98 -7.62 -32.25
N ARG A 20 4.89 -7.80 -31.51
CA ARG A 20 4.48 -6.93 -30.41
C ARG A 20 5.54 -7.08 -29.32
N SER A 21 6.52 -6.19 -29.34
CA SER A 21 7.57 -6.18 -28.33
C SER A 21 7.15 -5.25 -27.21
N PHE A 22 6.83 -5.83 -26.05
CA PHE A 22 6.55 -5.04 -24.85
C PHE A 22 7.84 -4.43 -24.29
N SER A 23 7.74 -3.22 -23.75
CA SER A 23 8.86 -2.54 -23.10
C SER A 23 9.37 -3.33 -21.89
N LYS A 24 10.66 -3.21 -21.58
CA LYS A 24 11.26 -3.84 -20.39
C LYS A 24 10.58 -3.44 -19.07
N PRO A 25 10.23 -2.16 -18.80
CA PRO A 25 9.56 -1.80 -17.55
C PRO A 25 8.17 -2.43 -17.43
N LEU A 26 7.39 -2.47 -18.51
CA LEU A 26 6.07 -3.10 -18.50
C LEU A 26 6.16 -4.61 -18.21
N LYS A 27 7.12 -5.31 -18.83
CA LYS A 27 7.38 -6.74 -18.52
C LYS A 27 7.74 -6.96 -17.05
N ARG A 28 8.53 -6.06 -16.46
CA ARG A 28 8.89 -6.12 -15.02
C ARG A 28 7.70 -5.88 -14.12
N GLN A 29 6.85 -4.91 -14.45
CA GLN A 29 5.63 -4.61 -13.69
C GLN A 29 4.68 -5.81 -13.69
N ILE A 30 4.39 -6.37 -14.87
CA ILE A 30 3.54 -7.55 -15.02
C ILE A 30 4.08 -8.73 -14.18
N VAL A 31 5.40 -8.95 -14.19
CA VAL A 31 6.01 -10.03 -13.38
C VAL A 31 5.86 -9.75 -11.88
N LEU A 32 6.03 -8.49 -11.44
CA LEU A 32 5.84 -8.09 -10.05
C LEU A 32 4.40 -8.33 -9.59
N ASP A 33 3.41 -7.93 -10.40
CA ASP A 33 1.99 -8.08 -10.08
C ASP A 33 1.56 -9.55 -10.00
N ILE A 34 2.19 -10.42 -10.80
CA ILE A 34 2.01 -11.87 -10.70
C ILE A 34 2.65 -12.44 -9.43
N GLU A 35 3.83 -11.95 -9.04
CA GLU A 35 4.54 -12.40 -7.82
C GLU A 35 3.82 -11.98 -6.53
N THR A 36 3.22 -10.80 -6.52
CA THR A 36 2.42 -10.27 -5.40
C THR A 36 0.99 -10.83 -5.38
N LYS A 37 0.64 -11.73 -6.32
CA LYS A 37 -0.69 -12.31 -6.49
C LYS A 37 -1.80 -11.27 -6.74
N VAL A 38 -1.45 -10.10 -7.27
CA VAL A 38 -2.42 -9.06 -7.65
C VAL A 38 -3.16 -9.45 -8.92
N THR A 39 -2.46 -10.09 -9.88
CA THR A 39 -3.06 -10.61 -11.11
C THR A 39 -2.58 -12.03 -11.40
N THR A 40 -3.39 -12.79 -12.13
CA THR A 40 -3.05 -14.16 -12.55
C THR A 40 -2.47 -14.20 -13.95
N ILE A 41 -1.66 -15.22 -14.24
CA ILE A 41 -1.11 -15.46 -15.59
C ILE A 41 -2.22 -15.57 -16.65
N ALA A 42 -3.39 -16.08 -16.28
CA ALA A 42 -4.53 -16.21 -17.18
C ALA A 42 -5.17 -14.85 -17.52
N GLU A 43 -5.28 -13.95 -16.54
CA GLU A 43 -5.79 -12.60 -16.74
C GLU A 43 -4.84 -11.78 -17.60
N VAL A 44 -3.55 -11.79 -17.28
CA VAL A 44 -2.50 -11.10 -18.06
C VAL A 44 -2.49 -11.60 -19.51
N SER A 45 -2.67 -12.91 -19.71
CA SER A 45 -2.72 -13.51 -21.05
C SER A 45 -3.90 -12.98 -21.87
N ARG A 46 -5.06 -12.77 -21.25
CA ARG A 46 -6.26 -12.21 -21.90
C ARG A 46 -6.12 -10.70 -22.14
N GLU A 47 -5.73 -9.95 -21.12
CA GLU A 47 -5.66 -8.48 -21.14
C GLU A 47 -4.62 -7.98 -22.17
N TYR A 48 -3.40 -8.51 -22.09
CA TYR A 48 -2.31 -8.08 -22.98
C TYR A 48 -2.23 -8.91 -24.26
N SER A 49 -3.13 -9.88 -24.46
CA SER A 49 -3.11 -10.84 -25.58
C SER A 49 -1.74 -11.53 -25.74
N VAL A 50 -1.12 -11.88 -24.61
CA VAL A 50 0.21 -12.51 -24.54
C VAL A 50 0.05 -14.00 -24.32
N THR A 51 0.86 -14.80 -25.02
CA THR A 51 0.90 -16.25 -24.77
C THR A 51 1.47 -16.55 -23.39
N ARG A 52 0.87 -17.51 -22.66
CA ARG A 52 1.35 -17.95 -21.34
C ARG A 52 2.85 -18.31 -21.34
N ASN A 53 3.35 -18.92 -22.42
CA ASN A 53 4.77 -19.25 -22.57
C ASN A 53 5.68 -18.00 -22.54
N SER A 54 5.27 -16.91 -23.17
CA SER A 54 6.02 -15.65 -23.13
C SER A 54 6.04 -15.05 -21.73
N ILE A 55 4.92 -15.15 -21.01
CA ILE A 55 4.81 -14.73 -19.61
C ILE A 55 5.75 -15.56 -18.72
N TYR A 56 5.78 -16.88 -18.88
CA TYR A 56 6.72 -17.74 -18.15
C TYR A 56 8.19 -17.40 -18.44
N LYS A 57 8.54 -17.07 -19.69
CA LYS A 57 9.88 -16.58 -20.04
C LYS A 57 10.20 -15.24 -19.35
N TRP A 58 9.24 -14.33 -19.25
CA TRP A 58 9.41 -13.06 -18.54
C TRP A 58 9.58 -13.30 -17.04
N ILE A 59 8.77 -14.15 -16.43
CA ILE A 59 8.91 -14.53 -15.02
C ILE A 59 10.32 -15.09 -14.78
N TYR A 60 10.81 -15.99 -15.63
CA TYR A 60 12.16 -16.53 -15.50
C TYR A 60 13.27 -15.46 -15.66
N SER A 61 13.05 -14.45 -16.51
CA SER A 61 14.05 -13.43 -16.83
C SER A 61 14.05 -12.23 -15.87
N TYR A 62 12.90 -11.89 -15.28
CA TYR A 62 12.70 -10.67 -14.49
C TYR A 62 12.31 -10.93 -13.03
N SER A 63 11.96 -12.16 -12.65
CA SER A 63 11.72 -12.51 -11.25
C SER A 63 12.97 -12.25 -10.43
N LYS A 64 12.84 -11.45 -9.38
CA LYS A 64 13.93 -11.20 -8.41
C LYS A 64 14.28 -12.47 -7.63
N ASN A 65 13.30 -13.34 -7.41
CA ASN A 65 13.34 -14.44 -6.45
C ASN A 65 13.52 -15.83 -7.10
N ARG A 66 13.47 -15.92 -8.43
CA ARG A 66 13.45 -17.19 -9.18
C ARG A 66 14.71 -17.41 -10.05
N LYS A 67 15.88 -16.96 -9.58
CA LYS A 67 17.16 -17.47 -10.10
C LYS A 67 17.23 -18.96 -9.78
N LYS A 68 17.57 -19.80 -10.77
CA LYS A 68 17.74 -21.27 -10.64
C LYS A 68 18.35 -21.63 -9.28
N GLY A 69 17.60 -22.34 -8.44
CA GLY A 69 18.08 -22.89 -7.17
C GLY A 69 17.50 -22.27 -5.90
N VAL A 70 16.91 -21.08 -5.94
CA VAL A 70 16.28 -20.50 -4.74
C VAL A 70 14.77 -20.75 -4.81
N ARG A 71 14.35 -21.92 -4.34
CA ARG A 71 12.98 -22.09 -3.85
C ARG A 71 12.90 -21.17 -2.64
N THR A 72 12.41 -19.94 -2.82
CA THR A 72 11.99 -19.14 -1.67
C THR A 72 10.79 -19.89 -1.12
N VAL A 73 11.05 -20.80 -0.19
CA VAL A 73 10.04 -21.36 0.69
C VAL A 73 9.59 -20.13 1.47
N ILE A 74 8.52 -19.51 1.00
CA ILE A 74 7.75 -18.60 1.83
C ILE A 74 7.19 -19.55 2.87
N GLU A 75 7.95 -19.79 3.93
CA GLU A 75 7.51 -20.59 5.06
C GLU A 75 6.23 -19.91 5.52
N GLU A 76 5.10 -20.62 5.37
CA GLU A 76 3.79 -20.17 5.87
C GLU A 76 3.89 -19.82 7.35
N GLU A 77 4.82 -20.46 8.06
CA GLU A 77 5.26 -20.14 9.41
C GLU A 77 5.71 -18.68 9.53
N SER A 78 6.55 -18.14 8.64
CA SER A 78 7.01 -16.74 8.73
C SER A 78 5.87 -15.72 8.57
N ILE A 79 4.84 -16.04 7.79
CA ILE A 79 3.64 -15.21 7.63
C ILE A 79 2.77 -15.35 8.87
N SER A 80 2.56 -16.57 9.36
CA SER A 80 1.83 -16.87 10.59
C SER A 80 2.43 -16.14 11.79
N THR A 81 3.76 -16.20 11.98
CA THR A 81 4.46 -15.50 13.07
C THR A 81 4.33 -13.99 12.97
N LYS A 82 4.43 -13.43 11.76
CA LYS A 82 4.22 -11.98 11.56
C LYS A 82 2.78 -11.57 11.84
N LEU A 83 1.83 -12.40 11.43
CA LEU A 83 0.40 -12.17 11.66
C LEU A 83 0.07 -12.23 13.15
N GLU A 84 0.66 -13.18 13.88
CA GLU A 84 0.50 -13.30 15.33
C GLU A 84 1.15 -12.12 16.07
N ALA A 85 2.36 -11.71 15.66
CA ALA A 85 3.01 -10.52 16.21
C ALA A 85 2.21 -9.24 15.95
N LEU A 86 1.60 -9.10 14.77
CA LEU A 86 0.73 -7.97 14.44
C LEU A 86 -0.56 -7.98 15.27
N LYS A 87 -1.20 -9.14 15.46
CA LYS A 87 -2.36 -9.28 16.35
C LYS A 87 -2.01 -8.91 17.79
N GLY A 88 -0.84 -9.33 18.28
CA GLY A 88 -0.35 -8.98 19.61
C GLY A 88 -0.22 -7.46 19.79
N LYS A 89 0.37 -6.78 18.81
CA LYS A 89 0.47 -5.31 18.81
C LYS A 89 -0.89 -4.62 18.77
N ILE A 90 -1.83 -5.13 17.97
CA ILE A 90 -3.19 -4.56 17.92
C ILE A 90 -3.84 -4.65 19.30
N LYS A 91 -3.79 -5.81 19.95
CA LYS A 91 -4.36 -6.02 21.29
C LYS A 91 -3.74 -5.09 22.34
N GLU A 92 -2.42 -4.90 22.30
CA GLU A 92 -1.73 -3.98 23.21
C GLU A 92 -2.17 -2.53 22.99
N LEU A 93 -2.23 -2.09 21.73
CA LEU A 93 -2.67 -0.75 21.38
C LEU A 93 -4.13 -0.51 21.77
N GLU A 94 -5.03 -1.46 21.52
CA GLU A 94 -6.43 -1.39 21.93
C GLU A 94 -6.57 -1.26 23.45
N SER A 95 -5.76 -2.00 24.23
CA SER A 95 -5.73 -1.88 25.69
C SER A 95 -5.29 -0.50 26.15
N ILE A 96 -4.20 0.04 25.58
CA ILE A 96 -3.70 1.37 25.90
C ILE A 96 -4.73 2.45 25.55
N ILE A 97 -5.39 2.32 24.40
CA ILE A 97 -6.45 3.25 23.97
C ILE A 97 -7.61 3.20 24.97
N GLY A 98 -8.06 2.00 25.37
CA GLY A 98 -9.14 1.84 26.34
C GLY A 98 -8.82 2.51 27.68
N GLN A 99 -7.61 2.31 28.22
CA GLN A 99 -7.18 2.95 29.46
C GLN A 99 -7.17 4.49 29.34
N LYS A 100 -6.71 5.01 28.20
CA LYS A 100 -6.71 6.46 27.93
C LYS A 100 -8.13 7.00 27.80
N GLN A 101 -9.04 6.29 27.14
CA GLN A 101 -10.42 6.71 26.98
C GLN A 101 -11.13 6.79 28.33
N MET A 102 -10.98 5.78 29.20
CA MET A 102 -11.53 5.82 30.56
C MET A 102 -11.06 7.04 31.36
N LYS A 103 -9.79 7.42 31.22
CA LYS A 103 -9.25 8.61 31.89
C LYS A 103 -9.88 9.89 31.35
N ILE A 104 -10.05 9.99 30.03
CA ILE A 104 -10.71 11.14 29.39
C ILE A 104 -12.16 11.24 29.86
N ASP A 105 -12.92 10.14 29.80
CA ASP A 105 -14.33 10.11 30.20
C ASP A 105 -14.51 10.52 31.67
N PHE A 106 -13.62 10.05 32.55
CA PHE A 106 -13.61 10.46 33.95
C PHE A 106 -13.34 11.96 34.10
N GLN A 107 -12.31 12.48 33.41
CA GLN A 107 -11.98 13.90 33.44
C GLN A 107 -13.11 14.77 32.90
N GLU A 108 -13.78 14.34 31.82
CA GLU A 108 -14.93 15.06 31.25
C GLU A 108 -16.10 15.14 32.22
N LYS A 109 -16.42 14.04 32.92
CA LYS A 109 -17.46 14.04 33.96
C LYS A 109 -17.10 14.93 35.14
N MET A 110 -15.84 14.90 35.58
CA MET A 110 -15.39 15.78 36.68
C MET A 110 -15.51 17.25 36.29
N ILE A 111 -15.20 17.61 35.05
CA ILE A 111 -15.40 18.97 34.53
C ILE A 111 -16.89 19.29 34.50
N GLU A 112 -17.75 18.40 33.99
CA GLU A 112 -19.20 18.63 33.95
C GLU A 112 -19.78 18.88 35.35
N PHE A 113 -19.38 18.09 36.36
CA PHE A 113 -19.79 18.32 37.75
C PHE A 113 -19.30 19.68 38.28
N ALA A 114 -18.05 20.06 37.99
CA ALA A 114 -17.52 21.35 38.40
C ALA A 114 -18.23 22.53 37.70
N GLU A 115 -18.53 22.43 36.41
CA GLU A 115 -19.27 23.45 35.68
C GLU A 115 -20.69 23.62 36.23
N LYS A 116 -21.34 22.52 36.64
CA LYS A 116 -22.67 22.54 37.27
C LYS A 116 -22.64 23.17 38.66
N GLU A 117 -21.67 22.81 39.49
CA GLU A 117 -21.56 23.30 40.87
C GLU A 117 -21.22 24.80 40.91
N TYR A 118 -20.27 25.23 40.07
CA TYR A 118 -19.77 26.60 40.10
C TYR A 118 -20.44 27.54 39.09
N SER A 119 -21.34 27.04 38.23
CA SER A 119 -22.00 27.80 37.15
C SER A 119 -21.01 28.55 36.24
N VAL A 120 -19.83 27.98 36.01
CA VAL A 120 -18.78 28.53 35.14
C VAL A 120 -18.54 27.55 33.98
N ASP A 121 -18.48 28.05 32.74
CA ASP A 121 -18.10 27.28 31.55
C ASP A 121 -16.57 27.18 31.43
N ILE A 122 -16.01 26.15 32.07
CA ILE A 122 -14.57 25.89 32.16
C ILE A 122 -14.03 25.47 30.79
N LYS A 123 -14.77 24.64 30.04
CA LYS A 123 -14.38 24.16 28.71
C LYS A 123 -14.22 25.31 27.72
N LYS A 124 -15.12 26.29 27.73
CA LYS A 124 -15.04 27.48 26.86
C LYS A 124 -13.83 28.33 27.20
N LYS A 125 -13.59 28.60 28.49
CA LYS A 125 -12.44 29.41 28.93
C LYS A 125 -11.11 28.79 28.52
N PHE A 126 -10.96 27.47 28.68
CA PHE A 126 -9.73 26.77 28.34
C PHE A 126 -9.47 26.70 26.82
N ARG A 127 -10.52 26.52 25.99
CA ARG A 127 -10.40 26.56 24.52
C ARG A 127 -9.91 27.91 24.01
N PHE A 128 -10.42 29.01 24.56
CA PHE A 128 -9.96 30.35 24.17
C PHE A 128 -8.48 30.56 24.49
N GLN A 129 -8.03 30.15 25.68
CA GLN A 129 -6.65 30.35 26.12
C GLN A 129 -5.64 29.49 25.33
N THR A 130 -6.02 28.26 24.98
CA THR A 130 -5.20 27.36 24.15
C THR A 130 -5.09 27.84 22.69
N LEU A 131 -6.15 28.39 22.12
CA LEU A 131 -6.10 29.00 20.78
C LEU A 131 -5.18 30.23 20.75
N VAL A 132 -5.24 31.07 21.77
CA VAL A 132 -4.35 32.24 21.89
C VAL A 132 -2.89 31.80 21.96
N TRP A 133 -2.56 30.82 22.81
CA TRP A 133 -1.21 30.25 22.91
C TRP A 133 -0.70 29.67 21.59
N TYR A 134 -1.52 28.89 20.88
CA TYR A 134 -1.15 28.30 19.60
C TYR A 134 -0.87 29.34 18.52
N TRP A 135 -1.67 30.41 18.48
CA TRP A 135 -1.48 31.52 17.55
C TRP A 135 -0.24 32.36 17.88
N GLU A 136 0.04 32.58 19.17
CA GLU A 136 1.25 33.26 19.64
C GLU A 136 2.51 32.49 19.21
N GLU A 137 2.56 31.18 19.48
CA GLU A 137 3.71 30.34 19.18
C GLU A 137 3.97 30.18 17.67
N ARG A 138 2.90 30.02 16.87
CA ARG A 138 2.98 30.04 15.40
C ARG A 138 3.45 31.39 14.85
N SER A 139 3.07 32.49 15.47
CA SER A 139 3.49 33.83 15.05
C SER A 139 4.97 34.06 15.34
N GLN A 140 5.44 33.63 16.52
CA GLN A 140 6.86 33.66 16.89
C GLN A 140 7.71 32.77 15.95
N LEU A 141 7.22 31.57 15.59
CA LEU A 141 7.89 30.70 14.62
C LEU A 141 7.98 31.30 13.22
N LYS A 142 6.91 31.96 12.73
CA LYS A 142 6.93 32.65 11.44
C LYS A 142 7.92 33.82 11.42
N ILE A 143 7.96 34.62 12.48
CA ILE A 143 8.92 35.73 12.61
C ILE A 143 10.36 35.19 12.61
N LYS A 144 10.62 34.11 13.34
CA LYS A 144 11.94 33.47 13.42
C LYS A 144 12.44 32.90 12.08
N ILE A 145 11.54 32.36 11.24
CA ILE A 145 11.88 31.86 9.89
C ILE A 145 12.14 33.02 8.91
N MET A 146 11.47 34.15 9.09
CA MET A 146 11.56 35.30 8.18
C MET A 146 12.80 36.19 8.43
N VAL A 147 13.42 36.04 9.60
CA VAL A 147 14.61 36.79 10.05
C VAL A 147 15.89 35.92 9.99
N SER A 148 15.78 34.67 9.51
CA SER A 148 16.90 33.73 9.32
C SER A 148 17.19 33.49 7.84
#